data_AF-A0A257RKV0-F1
#
_entry.id   AF-A0A257RKV0-F1
#
_cell.length_a   1.000
_cell.length_b   1.000
_cell.length_c   1.000
_cell.angle_alpha   90.00
_cell.angle_beta   90.00
_cell.angle_gamma   90.00
#
_symmetry.space_group_name_H-M   'P 1'
#
loop_
_entity.id
_entity.type
_entity.pdbx_description
1 polymer ?
#
loop_
_entity_poly.entity_id
_entity_poly.type
_entity_poly.pdbx_seq_one_letter_code
_entity_poly.pdbx_strand_id
1 'polypeptide(L)'
;MTASFNPERSTPPVAWLSTTALGCVIVGGILIASYAPRPAPLVVPTALTVLAYVLMVTALVLLSRIAGFAWSTFGRIFRWALLAYAVMSGMIEFAFIHDHTRGTTLTEVTLMLVIFALSVPTTIAFTSARYADA
;
A
#
# COMPACT_ATOMS: atom_id res chain seq x y z
N MET A 1 14.53 33.85 -12.21
CA MET A 1 14.57 32.52 -11.57
C MET A 1 13.47 31.68 -12.21
N THR A 2 13.69 31.24 -13.45
CA THR A 2 12.73 30.43 -14.21
C THR A 2 12.99 28.98 -13.87
N ALA A 3 12.12 28.37 -13.07
CA ALA A 3 12.12 26.93 -12.87
C ALA A 3 11.82 26.29 -14.22
N SER A 4 12.86 25.80 -14.90
CA SER A 4 12.70 24.91 -16.04
C SER A 4 12.00 23.66 -15.51
N PHE A 5 10.72 23.52 -15.83
CA PHE A 5 9.96 22.30 -15.61
C PHE A 5 10.59 21.25 -16.53
N ASN A 6 11.63 20.57 -16.05
CA ASN A 6 12.32 19.55 -16.83
C ASN A 6 11.41 18.31 -16.89
N PRO A 7 10.83 17.95 -18.06
CA PRO A 7 9.96 16.80 -18.20
C PRO A 7 10.73 15.47 -18.08
N GLU A 8 12.07 15.50 -18.04
CA GLU A 8 12.93 14.32 -18.16
C GLU A 8 13.21 13.55 -16.87
N ARG A 9 12.74 14.01 -15.69
CA ARG A 9 12.72 13.11 -14.50
C ARG A 9 11.44 12.29 -14.51
N SER A 10 11.27 11.45 -15.53
CA SER A 10 10.27 10.39 -15.55
C SER A 10 10.66 9.33 -14.52
N THR A 11 10.37 9.62 -13.25
CA THR A 11 10.55 8.63 -12.18
C THR A 11 9.60 7.47 -12.45
N PRO A 12 10.03 6.21 -12.29
CA PRO A 12 9.17 5.06 -12.51
C PRO A 12 7.86 5.21 -11.72
N PRO A 13 6.72 4.71 -12.22
CA PRO A 13 5.39 4.96 -11.68
C PRO A 13 5.12 4.24 -10.35
N VAL A 14 6.10 4.16 -9.45
CA VAL A 14 6.04 3.50 -8.15
C VAL A 14 4.94 4.11 -7.27
N ALA A 15 4.89 5.45 -7.18
CA ALA A 15 3.86 6.14 -6.38
C ALA A 15 2.45 5.90 -6.93
N TRP A 16 2.28 5.92 -8.26
CA TRP A 16 1.00 5.64 -8.90
C TRP A 16 0.56 4.21 -8.66
N LEU A 17 1.42 3.22 -8.91
CA LEU A 17 1.12 1.80 -8.70
C LEU A 17 0.79 1.49 -7.24
N SER A 18 1.56 2.03 -6.29
CA SER A 18 1.32 1.87 -4.85
C SER A 18 -0.03 2.49 -4.43
N THR A 19 -0.35 3.69 -4.94
CA THR A 19 -1.61 4.37 -4.65
C THR A 19 -2.80 3.65 -5.27
N THR A 20 -2.66 3.11 -6.49
CA THR A 20 -3.69 2.28 -7.11
C THR A 20 -3.92 0.98 -6.34
N ALA A 21 -2.85 0.29 -5.91
CA ALA A 21 -2.95 -0.89 -5.07
C ALA A 21 -3.68 -0.58 -3.75
N LEU A 22 -3.36 0.54 -3.11
CA LEU A 22 -4.06 1.04 -1.93
C LEU A 22 -5.55 1.30 -2.21
N GLY A 23 -5.88 1.94 -3.33
CA GLY A 23 -7.26 2.17 -3.75
C GLY A 23 -8.05 0.86 -3.93
N CYS A 24 -7.44 -0.14 -4.56
CA CYS A 24 -8.06 -1.46 -4.75
C CYS A 24 -8.42 -2.12 -3.41
N VAL A 25 -7.52 -2.12 -2.42
CA VAL A 25 -7.80 -2.74 -1.11
C VAL A 25 -8.76 -1.94 -0.25
N ILE A 26 -8.77 -0.60 -0.37
CA ILE A 26 -9.78 0.24 0.29
C ILE A 26 -11.17 -0.07 -0.27
N VAL A 27 -11.33 -0.14 -1.60
CA VAL A 27 -12.60 -0.51 -2.24
C VAL A 27 -13.01 -1.92 -1.83
N GLY A 28 -12.08 -2.88 -1.86
CA GLY A 28 -12.32 -4.25 -1.41
C GLY A 28 -12.80 -4.34 0.04
N GLY A 29 -12.14 -3.60 0.95
CA GLY A 29 -12.53 -3.53 2.36
C GLY A 29 -13.88 -2.87 2.58
N ILE A 30 -14.18 -1.78 1.87
CA ILE A 30 -15.51 -1.12 1.90
C ILE A 30 -16.58 -2.08 1.40
N LEU A 31 -16.31 -2.83 0.33
CA LEU A 31 -17.25 -3.84 -0.16
C LEU A 31 -17.51 -4.88 0.93
N ILE A 32 -16.48 -5.46 1.55
CA ILE A 32 -16.68 -6.42 2.64
C ILE A 32 -17.50 -5.82 3.79
N ALA A 33 -17.17 -4.60 4.23
CA ALA A 33 -17.87 -3.91 5.32
C ALA A 33 -19.33 -3.58 4.99
N SER A 34 -19.63 -3.24 3.73
CA SER A 34 -20.99 -2.84 3.29
C SER A 34 -22.00 -3.99 3.33
N TYR A 35 -21.52 -5.24 3.31
CA TYR A 35 -22.39 -6.41 3.37
C TYR A 35 -22.75 -6.81 4.81
N ALA A 36 -22.14 -6.24 5.85
CA ALA A 36 -22.44 -6.61 7.23
C ALA A 36 -23.93 -6.37 7.58
N PRO A 37 -24.62 -7.34 8.24
CA PRO A 37 -24.13 -8.62 8.79
C PRO A 37 -24.26 -9.82 7.83
N ARG A 38 -24.60 -9.61 6.56
CA ARG A 38 -24.74 -10.68 5.55
C ARG A 38 -23.36 -11.18 5.09
N PRO A 39 -23.26 -12.45 4.66
CA PRO A 39 -22.02 -12.95 4.06
C PRO A 39 -21.71 -12.19 2.78
N ALA A 40 -20.53 -11.56 2.74
CA ALA A 40 -20.06 -10.82 1.57
C ALA A 40 -19.67 -11.80 0.45
N PRO A 41 -20.05 -11.54 -0.82
CA PRO A 41 -19.49 -12.27 -1.95
C PRO A 41 -18.00 -11.91 -2.10
N LEU A 42 -17.13 -12.88 -1.83
CA LEU A 42 -15.66 -12.67 -1.78
C LEU A 42 -15.01 -12.56 -3.16
N VAL A 43 -15.70 -12.93 -4.24
CA VAL A 43 -15.11 -12.98 -5.60
C VAL A 43 -14.53 -11.62 -6.02
N VAL A 44 -15.30 -10.54 -5.86
CA VAL A 44 -14.85 -9.19 -6.26
C VAL A 44 -13.75 -8.65 -5.32
N PRO A 45 -13.91 -8.69 -3.98
CA PRO A 45 -12.83 -8.36 -3.04
C PRO A 45 -11.53 -9.12 -3.32
N THR A 46 -11.58 -10.44 -3.50
CA THR A 46 -10.39 -11.26 -3.77
C THR A 46 -9.73 -10.89 -5.09
N ALA A 47 -10.50 -10.62 -6.16
CA ALA A 47 -9.94 -10.15 -7.42
C ALA A 47 -9.21 -8.80 -7.27
N LEU A 48 -9.79 -7.87 -6.49
CA LEU A 48 -9.17 -6.58 -6.18
C LEU A 48 -7.89 -6.75 -5.34
N THR A 49 -7.89 -7.66 -4.36
CA THR A 49 -6.72 -7.95 -3.53
C THR A 49 -5.59 -8.55 -4.36
N VAL A 50 -5.88 -9.53 -5.22
CA VAL A 50 -4.89 -10.12 -6.13
C VAL A 50 -4.30 -9.04 -7.05
N LEU A 51 -5.15 -8.20 -7.64
CA LEU A 51 -4.69 -7.07 -8.45
C LEU A 51 -3.79 -6.12 -7.66
N ALA A 52 -4.16 -5.78 -6.42
CA ALA A 52 -3.37 -4.92 -5.56
C ALA A 52 -1.99 -5.52 -5.22
N TYR A 53 -1.91 -6.83 -4.97
CA TYR A 53 -0.64 -7.53 -4.78
C TYR A 53 0.25 -7.45 -6.02
N VAL A 54 -0.30 -7.70 -7.21
CA VAL A 54 0.45 -7.62 -8.46
C VAL A 54 0.99 -6.19 -8.68
N LEU A 55 0.15 -5.17 -8.46
CA LEU A 55 0.54 -3.77 -8.58
C LEU A 55 1.64 -3.40 -7.55
N MET A 56 1.50 -3.85 -6.31
CA MET A 56 2.47 -3.60 -5.25
C MET A 56 3.82 -4.25 -5.55
N VAL A 57 3.83 -5.53 -5.91
CA VAL A 57 5.06 -6.25 -6.28
C VAL A 57 5.74 -5.58 -7.47
N THR A 58 4.96 -5.16 -8.48
CA THR A 58 5.49 -4.42 -9.64
C THR A 58 6.14 -3.10 -9.20
N ALA A 59 5.49 -2.35 -8.31
CA ALA A 59 6.03 -1.10 -7.77
C ALA A 59 7.36 -1.32 -7.04
N LEU A 60 7.45 -2.35 -6.20
CA LEU A 60 8.67 -2.69 -5.46
C LEU A 60 9.80 -3.16 -6.38
N VAL A 61 9.49 -3.97 -7.40
CA VAL A 61 10.48 -4.39 -8.41
C VAL A 61 11.01 -3.19 -9.17
N LEU A 62 10.15 -2.28 -9.63
CA LEU A 62 10.57 -1.05 -10.31
C LEU A 62 11.41 -0.16 -9.40
N LEU A 63 11.03 -0.02 -8.13
CA LEU A 63 11.77 0.73 -7.12
C LEU A 63 13.18 0.15 -6.90
N SER A 64 13.30 -1.17 -6.78
CA SER A 64 14.59 -1.86 -6.59
C SER A 64 15.58 -1.68 -7.75
N ARG A 65 15.07 -1.33 -8.94
CA ARG A 65 15.88 -1.12 -10.15
C ARG A 65 16.38 0.31 -10.30
N ILE A 66 16.03 1.24 -9.41
CA ILE A 66 16.48 2.63 -9.49
C ILE A 66 17.93 2.72 -9.00
N ALA A 67 18.87 2.89 -9.93
CA ALA A 67 20.28 3.16 -9.64
C ALA A 67 20.46 4.64 -9.24
N GLY A 68 21.27 4.91 -8.21
CA GLY A 68 21.55 6.28 -7.73
C GLY A 68 20.48 6.89 -6.82
N PHE A 69 19.64 6.06 -6.20
CA PHE A 69 18.61 6.50 -5.26
C PHE A 69 19.17 6.70 -3.84
N ALA A 70 18.62 7.64 -3.08
CA ALA A 70 18.98 7.90 -1.68
C ALA A 70 18.47 6.78 -0.74
N TRP A 71 19.02 5.57 -0.88
CA TRP A 71 18.60 4.36 -0.18
C TRP A 71 18.72 4.46 1.36
N SER A 72 19.67 5.25 1.85
CA SER A 72 19.82 5.53 3.29
C SER A 72 18.60 6.27 3.86
N THR A 73 18.19 7.36 3.20
CA THR A 73 17.01 8.15 3.55
C THR A 73 15.74 7.32 3.38
N PHE A 74 15.61 6.59 2.26
CA PHE A 74 14.49 5.69 2.01
C PHE A 74 14.33 4.66 3.15
N GLY A 75 15.39 3.91 3.46
CA GLY A 75 15.32 2.86 4.48
C GLY A 75 14.98 3.39 5.86
N ARG A 76 15.49 4.57 6.24
CA ARG A 76 15.18 5.20 7.52
C ARG A 76 13.70 5.59 7.61
N ILE A 77 13.17 6.27 6.61
CA ILE A 77 11.78 6.75 6.59
C ILE A 77 10.82 5.56 6.45
N PHE A 78 11.16 4.61 5.57
CA PHE A 78 10.37 3.40 5.34
C PHE A 78 10.18 2.60 6.63
N ARG A 79 11.23 2.39 7.44
CA ARG A 79 11.13 1.62 8.69
C ARG A 79 10.20 2.28 9.72
N TRP A 80 10.31 3.59 9.89
CA TRP A 80 9.46 4.33 10.82
C TRP A 80 8.00 4.39 10.36
N ALA A 81 7.80 4.63 9.06
CA ALA A 81 6.47 4.56 8.48
C ALA A 81 5.89 3.13 8.59
N LEU A 82 6.66 2.10 8.25
CA LEU A 82 6.23 0.71 8.34
C LEU A 82 5.80 0.34 9.77
N LEU A 83 6.56 0.77 10.78
CA LEU A 83 6.19 0.54 12.17
C LEU A 83 4.83 1.19 12.51
N ALA A 84 4.64 2.46 12.16
CA ALA A 84 3.40 3.18 12.43
C ALA A 84 2.20 2.52 11.71
N TYR A 85 2.37 2.15 10.45
CA TYR A 85 1.32 1.54 9.65
C TYR A 85 1.04 0.08 10.01
N ALA A 86 2.03 -0.66 10.52
CA ALA A 86 1.83 -1.97 11.11
C ALA A 86 0.97 -1.88 12.38
N VAL A 87 1.20 -0.87 13.22
CA VAL A 87 0.35 -0.61 14.40
C VAL A 87 -1.08 -0.26 13.98
N MET A 88 -1.25 0.65 13.02
CA MET A 88 -2.58 1.01 12.50
C MET A 88 -3.30 -0.21 11.91
N SER A 89 -2.60 -1.00 11.09
CA SER A 89 -3.11 -2.25 10.52
C SER A 89 -3.56 -3.22 11.62
N GLY A 90 -2.74 -3.41 12.66
CA GLY A 90 -3.08 -4.29 13.78
C GLY A 90 -4.29 -3.81 14.57
N MET A 91 -4.44 -2.49 14.76
CA MET A 91 -5.65 -1.93 15.38
C MET A 91 -6.91 -2.18 14.54
N ILE A 92 -6.80 -2.05 13.21
CA ILE A 92 -7.92 -2.34 12.30
C ILE A 92 -8.27 -3.82 12.32
N GLU A 93 -7.26 -4.70 12.23
CA GLU A 93 -7.46 -6.16 12.29
C GLU A 93 -8.10 -6.59 13.62
N PHE A 94 -7.64 -6.02 14.73
CA PHE A 94 -8.22 -6.25 16.05
C PHE A 94 -9.71 -5.88 16.10
N ALA A 95 -10.10 -4.76 15.49
CA ALA A 95 -11.50 -4.36 15.42
C ALA A 95 -12.36 -5.41 14.68
N PHE A 96 -11.89 -5.94 13.55
CA PHE A 96 -12.60 -7.00 12.82
C PHE A 96 -12.73 -8.30 13.63
N ILE A 97 -11.68 -8.67 14.38
CA ILE A 97 -11.72 -9.84 15.26
C ILE A 97 -12.74 -9.62 16.40
N HIS A 98 -12.74 -8.42 16.98
CA HIS A 98 -13.69 -8.04 18.02
C HIS A 98 -15.13 -8.07 17.51
N ASP A 99 -15.38 -7.63 16.28
CA ASP A 99 -16.69 -7.66 15.61
C ASP A 99 -17.09 -9.06 15.09
N HIS A 100 -16.44 -10.11 15.60
CA HIS A 100 -16.69 -11.52 15.28
C HIS A 100 -16.56 -11.87 13.78
N THR A 101 -15.78 -11.10 13.01
CA THR A 101 -15.41 -11.48 11.65
C THR A 101 -14.50 -12.71 11.70
N ARG A 102 -14.90 -13.80 11.05
CA ARG A 102 -14.20 -15.09 11.12
C ARG A 102 -14.06 -15.74 9.76
N GLY A 103 -13.15 -16.71 9.68
CA GLY A 103 -12.93 -17.54 8.50
C GLY A 103 -12.35 -16.75 7.32
N THR A 104 -12.78 -17.08 6.11
CA THR A 104 -12.21 -16.56 4.86
C THR A 104 -12.28 -15.04 4.75
N THR A 105 -13.33 -14.40 5.28
CA THR A 105 -13.45 -12.93 5.29
C THR A 105 -12.36 -12.26 6.11
N LEU A 106 -12.00 -12.84 7.26
CA LEU A 106 -10.91 -12.31 8.09
C LEU A 106 -9.57 -12.42 7.35
N THR A 107 -9.29 -13.57 6.74
CA THR A 107 -8.07 -13.78 5.94
C THR A 107 -7.97 -12.76 4.80
N GLU A 108 -9.06 -12.51 4.08
CA GLU A 108 -9.10 -11.55 2.99
C GLU A 108 -8.79 -10.12 3.48
N VAL A 109 -9.40 -9.71 4.59
CA VAL A 109 -9.13 -8.41 5.21
C VAL A 109 -7.69 -8.31 5.69
N THR A 110 -7.14 -9.35 6.31
CA THR A 110 -5.72 -9.38 6.72
C THR A 110 -4.79 -9.20 5.51
N LEU A 111 -5.08 -9.86 4.38
CA LEU A 111 -4.30 -9.69 3.16
C LEU A 111 -4.36 -8.26 2.60
N MET A 112 -5.54 -7.63 2.64
CA MET A 112 -5.72 -6.23 2.28
C MET A 112 -4.95 -5.28 3.21
N LEU A 113 -4.94 -5.59 4.51
CA LEU A 113 -4.24 -4.82 5.53
C LEU A 113 -2.72 -4.90 5.38
N VAL A 114 -2.18 -6.03 4.95
CA VAL A 114 -0.75 -6.15 4.57
C VAL A 114 -0.41 -5.18 3.43
N ILE A 115 -1.24 -5.12 2.38
CA ILE A 115 -1.02 -4.17 1.29
C ILE A 115 -1.13 -2.73 1.79
N PHE A 116 -2.15 -2.40 2.57
CA PHE A 116 -2.28 -1.08 3.20
C PHE A 116 -1.01 -0.69 3.99
N ALA A 117 -0.53 -1.62 4.82
CA ALA A 117 0.65 -1.41 5.66
C ALA A 117 1.94 -1.24 4.86
N LEU A 118 2.01 -1.71 3.62
CA LEU A 118 3.18 -1.57 2.74
C LEU A 118 3.06 -0.39 1.78
N SER A 119 1.86 -0.14 1.23
CA SER A 119 1.63 0.91 0.23
C SER A 119 1.97 2.29 0.75
N VAL A 120 1.48 2.61 1.94
CA VAL A 120 1.64 3.97 2.47
C VAL A 120 3.10 4.25 2.84
N PRO A 121 3.81 3.38 3.57
CA PRO A 121 5.25 3.55 3.80
C PRO A 121 6.07 3.61 2.52
N THR A 122 5.75 2.81 1.52
CA THR A 122 6.44 2.83 0.22
C THR A 122 6.29 4.19 -0.45
N THR A 123 5.07 4.75 -0.48
CA THR A 123 4.81 6.06 -1.08
C THR A 123 5.50 7.20 -0.30
N ILE A 124 5.43 7.19 1.03
CA ILE A 124 6.09 8.20 1.88
C ILE A 124 7.62 8.14 1.72
N ALA A 125 8.21 6.95 1.80
CA ALA A 125 9.65 6.77 1.67
C ALA A 125 10.14 7.11 0.26
N PHE A 126 9.39 6.73 -0.78
CA PHE A 126 9.72 7.07 -2.16
C PHE A 126 9.68 8.59 -2.40
N THR A 127 8.61 9.25 -1.95
CA THR A 127 8.43 10.69 -2.15
C THR A 127 9.40 11.55 -1.35
N SER A 128 9.89 11.07 -0.21
CA SER A 128 10.94 11.75 0.55
C SER A 128 12.33 11.51 -0.05
N ALA A 129 12.68 10.27 -0.38
CA ALA A 129 14.00 9.95 -0.91
C ALA A 129 14.24 10.47 -2.34
N ARG A 130 13.19 10.67 -3.15
CA ARG A 130 13.34 11.30 -4.48
C ARG A 130 13.80 12.76 -4.45
N TYR A 131 13.64 13.43 -3.31
CA TYR A 131 14.01 14.84 -3.11
C TYR A 131 15.16 15.02 -2.13
N ALA A 132 15.66 13.93 -1.53
CA ALA A 132 16.83 14.00 -0.67
C ALA A 132 18.08 14.22 -1.54
N ASP A 133 18.95 15.13 -1.10
CA ASP A 133 20.29 15.24 -1.68
C ASP A 133 21.06 13.95 -1.40
N ALA A 134 21.68 13.39 -2.44
CA ALA A 134 22.44 12.15 -2.40
C ALA A 134 23.86 12.36 -1.89
#